data_AF-H2Y481-F1
#
_entry.id   AF-H2Y481-F1
#
_cell.length_a   1.000
_cell.length_b   1.000
_cell.length_c   1.000
_cell.angle_alpha   90.00
_cell.angle_beta   90.00
_cell.angle_gamma   90.00
#
_symmetry.space_group_name_H-M   'P 1'
#
loop_
_entity.id
_entity.type
_entity.pdbx_description
1 polymer ?
#
loop_
_entity_poly.entity_id
_entity_poly.type
_entity_poly.pdbx_seq_one_letter_code
_entity_poly.pdbx_strand_id
1 'polypeptide(L)'
;RSYKQICNLYYKSIAWAQDKDIWAGKYLALCPANCNNLTIASLNLYGYLVYRGDSRVCQAAIHSGYLNATTGGIVKIQKVSGVQKYLNITRFGLTSLPSGYFPSSFTITKI
;
A
#
# COMPACT_ATOMS: atom_id res chain seq x y z
N ARG A 1 16.71 -14.69 0.58
CA ARG A 1 16.26 -13.29 0.81
C ARG A 1 14.96 -13.35 1.61
N SER A 2 14.98 -13.01 2.90
CA SER A 2 13.82 -13.16 3.79
C SER A 2 12.87 -11.98 3.63
N TYR A 3 11.87 -12.11 2.77
CA TYR A 3 10.75 -11.16 2.74
C TYR A 3 9.96 -11.32 4.04
N LYS A 4 9.92 -10.30 4.89
CA LYS A 4 9.10 -10.32 6.11
C LYS A 4 7.62 -10.18 5.70
N GLN A 5 6.87 -11.28 5.76
CA GLN A 5 5.42 -11.31 5.60
C GLN A 5 4.75 -10.60 6.80
N ILE A 6 4.43 -9.32 6.64
CA ILE A 6 3.80 -8.52 7.71
C ILE A 6 2.66 -7.71 7.09
N CYS A 7 1.43 -7.84 7.61
CA CYS A 7 0.29 -7.06 7.12
C CYS A 7 0.44 -5.54 7.34
N ASN A 8 1.31 -5.16 8.28
CA ASN A 8 1.70 -3.78 8.59
C ASN A 8 2.93 -3.32 7.80
N LEU A 9 3.18 -3.89 6.61
CA LEU A 9 4.25 -3.44 5.75
C LEU A 9 3.98 -1.99 5.29
N TYR A 10 4.89 -1.09 5.62
CA TYR A 10 4.92 0.28 5.11
C TYR A 10 5.84 0.36 3.89
N TYR A 11 5.63 1.34 2.99
CA TYR A 11 6.54 1.48 1.83
C TYR A 11 8.00 1.69 2.22
N LYS A 12 8.28 2.32 3.38
CA LYS A 12 9.64 2.50 3.93
C LYS A 12 10.34 1.17 4.21
N SER A 13 9.56 0.12 4.45
CA SER A 13 10.07 -1.24 4.60
C SER A 13 10.44 -1.85 3.24
N ILE A 14 9.93 -1.40 2.11
CA ILE A 14 10.16 -2.10 0.82
C ILE A 14 11.50 -1.71 0.18
N ALA A 15 12.25 -0.81 0.82
CA ALA A 15 13.56 -0.34 0.36
C ALA A 15 14.66 -1.42 0.25
N TRP A 16 14.38 -2.68 0.63
CA TRP A 16 15.33 -3.81 0.53
C TRP A 16 15.23 -4.62 -0.78
N ALA A 17 14.36 -4.24 -1.73
CA ALA A 17 14.17 -4.96 -2.99
C ALA A 17 15.25 -4.57 -4.03
N GLN A 18 16.33 -5.37 -4.15
CA GLN A 18 17.34 -5.26 -5.22
C GLN A 18 16.80 -5.77 -6.57
N ASP A 19 16.71 -4.86 -7.56
CA ASP A 19 17.32 -4.88 -8.91
C ASP A 19 16.46 -4.10 -9.92
N LYS A 20 17.08 -3.15 -10.64
CA LYS A 20 16.53 -2.26 -11.70
C LYS A 20 15.31 -1.36 -11.40
N ASP A 21 14.44 -1.63 -10.44
CA ASP A 21 13.26 -0.78 -10.16
C ASP A 21 13.54 0.38 -9.18
N ILE A 22 14.66 0.33 -8.45
CA ILE A 22 15.07 1.31 -7.42
C ILE A 22 15.26 2.73 -7.99
N TRP A 23 15.85 2.89 -9.19
CA TRP A 23 16.09 4.21 -9.78
C TRP A 23 14.82 4.88 -10.32
N ALA A 24 13.77 4.09 -10.56
CA ALA A 24 12.46 4.56 -11.03
C ALA A 24 11.45 4.76 -9.88
N GLY A 25 11.87 4.57 -8.62
CA GLY A 25 10.98 4.66 -7.45
C GLY A 25 9.91 3.56 -7.42
N LYS A 26 10.14 2.43 -8.08
CA LYS A 26 9.23 1.27 -8.09
C LYS A 26 9.74 0.20 -7.13
N TYR A 27 8.82 -0.47 -6.43
CA TYR A 27 9.17 -1.51 -5.46
C TYR A 27 8.14 -2.65 -5.49
N LEU A 28 8.57 -3.84 -5.06
CA LEU A 28 7.70 -5.02 -4.94
C LEU A 28 7.40 -5.33 -3.49
N ALA A 29 6.11 -5.39 -3.14
CA ALA A 29 5.65 -5.76 -1.80
C ALA A 29 5.10 -7.19 -1.81
N LEU A 30 5.56 -8.04 -0.89
CA LEU A 30 4.96 -9.35 -0.62
C LEU A 30 4.01 -9.23 0.56
N CYS A 31 2.75 -9.58 0.33
CA CYS A 31 1.68 -9.52 1.32
C CYS A 31 1.15 -10.93 1.61
N PRO A 32 1.08 -11.36 2.88
CA PRO A 32 0.51 -12.65 3.22
C PRO A 32 -1.02 -12.66 3.06
N ALA A 33 -1.59 -13.86 3.10
CA ALA A 33 -3.01 -14.09 3.16
C ALA A 33 -3.65 -13.47 4.42
N ASN A 34 -4.91 -13.08 4.30
CA ASN A 34 -5.80 -12.54 5.33
C ASN A 34 -5.35 -11.21 5.98
N CYS A 35 -4.70 -10.33 5.22
CA CYS A 35 -4.27 -9.01 5.70
C CYS A 35 -5.38 -7.92 5.75
N ASN A 36 -6.65 -8.30 5.63
CA ASN A 36 -7.81 -7.42 5.77
C ASN A 36 -8.36 -7.34 7.22
N ASN A 37 -7.91 -8.22 8.12
CA ASN A 37 -8.45 -8.34 9.48
C ASN A 37 -7.80 -7.36 10.48
N LEU A 38 -7.88 -6.06 10.18
CA LEU A 38 -7.41 -5.00 11.06
C LEU A 38 -8.56 -4.01 11.23
N THR A 39 -8.94 -3.71 12.48
CA THR A 39 -10.05 -2.80 12.80
C THR A 39 -9.83 -1.44 12.14
N ILE A 40 -10.90 -0.72 11.75
CA ILE A 40 -10.80 0.60 11.07
C ILE A 40 -9.91 1.59 11.84
N ALA A 41 -9.92 1.56 13.18
CA ALA A 41 -9.05 2.38 14.03
C ALA A 41 -7.55 2.08 13.88
N SER A 42 -7.19 0.90 13.37
CA SER A 42 -5.82 0.46 13.10
C SER A 42 -5.48 0.48 11.60
N LEU A 43 -6.45 0.73 10.72
CA LEU A 43 -6.26 0.92 9.28
C LEU A 43 -5.71 2.33 9.05
N ASN A 44 -4.40 2.53 9.28
CA ASN A 44 -3.68 3.69 8.74
C ASN A 44 -3.62 3.56 7.21
N LEU A 45 -4.74 3.83 6.57
CA LEU A 45 -4.95 3.75 5.13
C LEU A 45 -5.58 5.06 4.70
N TYR A 46 -4.82 5.89 3.99
CA TYR A 46 -5.27 7.21 3.57
C TYR A 46 -5.20 7.32 2.05
N GLY A 47 -6.28 7.77 1.43
CA GLY A 47 -6.35 8.01 -0.01
C GLY A 47 -6.99 6.90 -0.85
N TYR A 48 -7.23 7.28 -2.09
CA TYR A 48 -7.80 6.45 -3.15
C TYR A 48 -7.05 6.75 -4.45
N LEU A 49 -6.67 5.70 -5.20
CA LEU A 49 -5.76 5.71 -6.36
C LEU A 49 -4.31 6.11 -6.00
N VAL A 50 -4.17 7.22 -5.28
CA VAL A 50 -2.93 7.69 -4.67
C VAL A 50 -3.06 7.55 -3.16
N TYR A 51 -2.17 6.76 -2.56
CA TYR A 51 -2.15 6.52 -1.12
C TYR A 51 -1.09 7.37 -0.45
N ARG A 52 -1.38 7.83 0.77
CA ARG A 52 -0.43 8.58 1.59
C ARG A 52 0.75 7.69 1.94
N GLY A 53 1.96 8.24 1.93
CA GLY A 53 3.19 7.47 2.11
C GLY A 53 3.22 6.61 3.37
N ASP A 54 2.63 7.03 4.47
CA ASP A 54 2.56 6.23 5.70
C ASP A 54 1.42 5.21 5.75
N SER A 55 0.71 5.00 4.64
CA SER A 55 -0.35 4.00 4.54
C SER A 55 0.22 2.58 4.48
N ARG A 56 -0.52 1.60 5.01
CA ARG A 56 -0.15 0.18 4.95
C ARG A 56 -0.31 -0.36 3.53
N VAL A 57 0.77 -0.88 2.96
CA VAL A 57 0.85 -1.24 1.53
C VAL A 57 -0.06 -2.43 1.20
N CYS A 58 -0.07 -3.47 2.02
CA CYS A 58 -0.90 -4.65 1.76
C CYS A 58 -2.39 -4.36 1.80
N GLN A 59 -2.80 -3.44 2.68
CA GLN A 59 -4.19 -3.00 2.77
C GLN A 59 -4.54 -2.08 1.59
N ALA A 60 -3.67 -1.14 1.25
CA ALA A 60 -3.84 -0.33 0.06
C ALA A 60 -3.96 -1.19 -1.20
N ALA A 61 -3.22 -2.30 -1.27
CA ALA A 61 -3.27 -3.25 -2.38
C ALA A 61 -4.62 -3.97 -2.46
N ILE A 62 -5.14 -4.45 -1.33
CA ILE A 62 -6.48 -5.04 -1.24
C ILE A 62 -7.55 -4.00 -1.57
N HIS A 63 -7.45 -2.81 -0.99
CA HIS A 63 -8.36 -1.68 -1.20
C HIS A 63 -8.39 -1.22 -2.67
N SER A 64 -7.25 -1.27 -3.36
CA SER A 64 -7.17 -1.01 -4.80
C SER A 64 -7.76 -2.12 -5.67
N GLY A 65 -7.93 -3.33 -5.12
CA GLY A 65 -8.39 -4.51 -5.84
C GLY A 65 -7.29 -5.27 -6.60
N TYR A 66 -6.03 -4.82 -6.50
CA TYR A 66 -4.90 -5.50 -7.13
C TYR A 66 -4.39 -6.71 -6.34
N LEU A 67 -4.84 -6.87 -5.10
CA LEU A 67 -4.50 -7.99 -4.24
C LEU A 67 -5.78 -8.62 -3.65
N ASN A 68 -5.90 -9.93 -3.71
CA ASN A 68 -6.95 -10.65 -3.02
C ASN A 68 -6.58 -10.82 -1.54
N ALA A 69 -7.47 -10.43 -0.63
CA ALA A 69 -7.23 -10.49 0.80
C ALA A 69 -6.98 -11.92 1.30
N THR A 70 -7.71 -12.91 0.80
CA THR A 70 -7.64 -14.31 1.25
C THR A 70 -6.39 -15.03 0.76
N THR A 71 -5.93 -14.75 -0.46
CA THR A 71 -4.73 -15.42 -1.01
C THR A 71 -3.44 -14.68 -0.69
N GLY A 72 -3.49 -13.36 -0.51
CA GLY A 72 -2.29 -12.53 -0.52
C GLY A 72 -1.59 -12.60 -1.88
N GLY A 73 -0.29 -12.27 -1.91
CA GLY A 73 0.52 -12.23 -3.13
C GLY A 73 1.50 -11.07 -3.17
N ILE A 74 2.09 -10.85 -4.35
CA ILE A 74 3.03 -9.77 -4.61
C ILE A 74 2.31 -8.65 -5.37
N VAL A 75 2.60 -7.40 -5.03
CA VAL A 75 2.13 -6.21 -5.77
C VAL A 75 3.28 -5.27 -6.10
N LYS A 76 3.12 -4.51 -7.18
CA LYS A 76 4.02 -3.41 -7.53
C LYS A 76 3.52 -2.12 -6.90
N ILE A 77 4.42 -1.41 -6.23
CA ILE A 77 4.19 -0.05 -5.76
C ILE A 77 5.10 0.91 -6.49
N GLN A 78 4.63 2.13 -6.69
CA GLN A 78 5.43 3.20 -7.26
C GLN A 78 5.33 4.42 -6.34
N LYS A 79 6.48 4.94 -5.93
CA LYS A 79 6.58 6.19 -5.20
C LYS A 79 6.25 7.34 -6.15
N VAL A 80 5.39 8.24 -5.69
CA VAL A 80 5.01 9.46 -6.41
C VAL A 80 5.05 10.64 -5.46
N SER A 81 5.01 11.85 -6.02
CA SER A 81 4.95 13.08 -5.23
C SER A 81 3.67 13.14 -4.39
N GLY A 82 3.80 13.80 -3.25
CA GLY A 82 2.67 14.14 -2.38
C GLY A 82 1.52 14.85 -3.10
N VAL A 83 0.29 14.56 -2.71
CA VAL A 83 -0.91 15.33 -3.13
C VAL A 83 -1.42 16.21 -2.00
N GLN A 84 -2.13 17.29 -2.35
CA GLN A 84 -2.69 18.23 -1.38
C GLN A 84 -3.89 17.66 -0.60
N LYS A 85 -4.63 16.73 -1.20
CA LYS A 85 -5.81 16.14 -0.59
C LYS A 85 -5.96 14.68 -1.02
N TYR A 86 -6.19 13.81 -0.04
CA TYR A 86 -6.47 12.40 -0.22
C TYR A 86 -7.95 12.16 0.03
N LEU A 87 -8.60 11.49 -0.93
CA LEU A 87 -10.02 11.12 -0.82
C LEU A 87 -10.19 9.82 -0.05
N ASN A 88 -11.34 9.68 0.62
CA ASN A 88 -11.75 8.41 1.22
C ASN A 88 -12.77 7.68 0.34
N ILE A 89 -12.68 6.36 0.39
CA ILE A 89 -13.68 5.46 -0.19
C ILE A 89 -13.63 4.12 0.56
N THR A 90 -14.73 3.38 0.49
CA THR A 90 -14.79 1.98 0.91
C THR A 90 -14.75 1.07 -0.30
N ARG A 91 -13.75 0.18 -0.38
CA ARG A 91 -13.59 -0.82 -1.45
C ARG A 91 -13.05 -2.12 -0.89
N PHE A 92 -13.55 -3.24 -1.40
CA PHE A 92 -13.13 -4.60 -1.00
C PHE A 92 -13.14 -4.81 0.53
N GLY A 93 -14.15 -4.27 1.21
CA GLY A 93 -14.30 -4.38 2.66
C GLY A 93 -13.36 -3.51 3.49
N LEU A 94 -12.53 -2.68 2.87
CA LEU A 94 -11.63 -1.73 3.52
C LEU A 94 -12.12 -0.30 3.28
N THR A 95 -12.04 0.53 4.30
CA THR A 95 -12.34 1.96 4.20
C THR A 95 -11.04 2.75 4.35
N SER A 96 -10.70 3.54 3.33
CA SER A 96 -9.63 4.54 3.43
C SER A 96 -10.13 5.79 4.13
N LEU A 97 -9.23 6.52 4.76
CA LEU A 97 -9.50 7.80 5.44
C LEU A 97 -9.07 8.97 4.55
N PRO A 98 -9.77 10.12 4.66
CA PRO A 98 -9.35 11.32 3.97
C PRO A 98 -8.11 11.90 4.66
N SER A 99 -7.30 12.66 3.93
CA SER A 99 -6.15 13.35 4.51
C SER A 99 -5.82 14.63 3.76
N GLY A 100 -5.16 15.56 4.46
CA GLY A 100 -4.61 16.77 3.86
C GLY A 100 -3.29 16.53 3.15
N TYR A 101 -2.52 17.60 2.93
CA TYR A 101 -1.24 17.52 2.25
C TYR A 101 -0.28 16.57 2.98
N PHE A 102 0.42 15.75 2.20
CA PHE A 102 1.48 14.91 2.73
C PHE A 102 2.58 14.76 1.67
N PRO A 103 3.87 14.92 2.03
CA PRO A 103 4.96 15.13 1.07
C PRO A 103 5.33 13.90 0.23
N SER A 104 4.86 12.71 0.60
CA SER A 104 5.21 11.46 -0.06
C SER A 104 3.98 10.60 -0.29
N SER A 105 3.80 10.08 -1.50
CA SER A 105 2.68 9.20 -1.83
C SER A 105 3.17 7.96 -2.55
N PHE A 106 2.27 6.99 -2.72
CA PHE A 106 2.50 5.87 -3.61
C PHE A 106 1.23 5.45 -4.35
N THR A 107 1.42 4.84 -5.50
CA THR A 107 0.36 4.15 -6.26
C THR A 107 0.66 2.66 -6.28
N ILE A 108 -0.38 1.86 -6.53
CA ILE A 108 -0.27 0.41 -6.63
C ILE A 108 -0.66 0.00 -8.03
N THR A 109 0.06 -0.97 -8.57
CA THR A 109 -0.22 -1.59 -9.86
C THR A 109 -0.16 -3.11 -9.74
N LYS A 110 -0.93 -3.78 -10.58
CA LYS A 110 -0.83 -5.24 -10.74
C LYS A 110 0.50 -5.60 -11.38
N ILE A 111 1.04 -6.77 -11.04
CA ILE A 111 2.27 -7.31 -11.66
C ILE A 111 2.04 -7.62 -13.12
#